data_AF-A0AAJ1R4I2-F1
#
_entry.id   AF-A0AAJ1R4I2-F1
#
_cell.length_a   1.000
_cell.length_b   1.000
_cell.length_c   1.000
_cell.angle_alpha   90.00
_cell.angle_beta   90.00
_cell.angle_gamma   90.00
#
_symmetry.space_group_name_H-M   'P 1'
#
loop_
_entity.id
_entity.type
_entity.pdbx_description
1 polymer ?
#
loop_
_entity_poly.entity_id
_entity_poly.type
_entity_poly.pdbx_seq_one_letter_code
_entity_poly.pdbx_strand_id
1 'polypeptide(L)'
;MNKTLLEITQTKNTGLSEVLVNWKNYDQKTFILSLAELKKRNVPVNEQIESLISDFSQNAGKPYEEIEKEFFETNGAKDYAEYVSENTKVPEKTDDEKLYLEQLRRLRIAQIEQQEQKQAKNDVLYGGLWFAGGLIVTIVSLSNGNGGIIAYGAVIFGGIQFFRGLSKSL
;
A
#
# COMPACT_ATOMS: atom_id res chain seq x y z
N MET A 1 -14.74 12.11 -21.70
CA MET A 1 -14.06 10.80 -21.72
C MET A 1 -14.71 9.95 -20.64
N ASN A 2 -15.57 9.00 -21.05
CA ASN A 2 -16.40 8.21 -20.16
C ASN A 2 -15.56 7.11 -19.52
N LYS A 3 -15.23 7.26 -18.24
CA LYS A 3 -14.47 6.26 -17.50
C LYS A 3 -15.35 5.03 -17.25
N THR A 4 -14.88 3.84 -17.61
CA THR A 4 -15.59 2.56 -17.43
C THR A 4 -15.36 1.99 -16.03
N LEU A 5 -16.23 1.07 -15.58
CA LEU A 5 -16.07 0.34 -14.30
C LEU A 5 -14.66 -0.26 -14.14
N LEU A 6 -14.05 -0.68 -15.25
CA LEU A 6 -12.67 -1.21 -15.30
C LEU A 6 -11.61 -0.18 -14.88
N GLU A 7 -11.81 1.11 -15.17
CA GLU A 7 -10.89 2.18 -14.77
C GLU A 7 -11.07 2.57 -13.30
N ILE A 8 -12.25 2.35 -12.71
CA ILE A 8 -12.49 2.49 -11.27
C ILE A 8 -11.74 1.39 -10.50
N THR A 9 -11.72 0.16 -11.03
CA THR A 9 -10.94 -0.96 -10.50
C THR A 9 -9.43 -0.70 -10.49
N GLN A 10 -8.92 0.15 -11.39
CA GLN A 10 -7.49 0.51 -11.48
C GLN A 10 -7.08 1.69 -10.60
N THR A 11 -8.03 2.37 -9.95
CA THR A 11 -7.72 3.34 -8.90
C THR A 11 -7.58 2.64 -7.54
N LYS A 12 -7.09 3.33 -6.49
CA LYS A 12 -6.94 2.81 -5.11
C LYS A 12 -8.25 2.27 -4.44
N ASN A 13 -9.32 2.00 -5.20
CA ASN A 13 -10.66 1.68 -4.72
C ASN A 13 -11.27 0.43 -5.39
N THR A 14 -10.47 -0.62 -5.59
CA THR A 14 -10.93 -1.94 -6.08
C THR A 14 -12.18 -2.45 -5.35
N GLY A 15 -12.33 -2.13 -4.07
CA GLY A 15 -13.47 -2.55 -3.25
C GLY A 15 -14.83 -1.99 -3.67
N LEU A 16 -14.92 -0.75 -4.18
CA LEU A 16 -16.24 -0.17 -4.54
C LEU A 16 -16.84 -0.87 -5.76
N SER A 17 -16.03 -1.11 -6.80
CA SER A 17 -16.46 -1.85 -7.98
C SER A 17 -16.79 -3.31 -7.65
N GLU A 18 -16.02 -3.94 -6.75
CA GLU A 18 -16.24 -5.32 -6.32
C GLU A 18 -17.58 -5.47 -5.58
N VAL A 19 -17.87 -4.56 -4.64
CA VAL A 19 -19.14 -4.54 -3.91
C VAL A 19 -20.32 -4.36 -4.85
N LEU A 20 -20.21 -3.43 -5.82
CA LEU A 20 -21.31 -3.22 -6.76
C LEU A 20 -21.58 -4.44 -7.64
N VAL A 21 -20.53 -5.06 -8.19
CA VAL A 21 -20.67 -6.21 -9.09
C VAL A 21 -21.18 -7.44 -8.33
N ASN A 22 -20.71 -7.64 -7.09
CA ASN A 22 -21.05 -8.79 -6.27
C ASN A 22 -22.05 -8.45 -5.16
N TRP A 23 -22.93 -7.48 -5.38
CA TRP A 23 -23.78 -6.91 -4.32
C TRP A 23 -24.61 -7.94 -3.55
N LYS A 24 -24.99 -9.05 -4.19
CA LYS A 24 -25.72 -10.17 -3.56
C LYS A 24 -24.94 -10.87 -2.43
N ASN A 25 -23.61 -10.72 -2.42
CA ASN A 25 -22.72 -11.27 -1.41
C ASN A 25 -22.47 -10.30 -0.24
N TYR A 26 -23.02 -9.09 -0.31
CA TYR A 26 -22.87 -8.05 0.70
C TYR A 26 -24.23 -7.68 1.32
N ASP A 27 -24.18 -7.08 2.49
CA ASP A 27 -25.35 -6.48 3.12
C ASP A 27 -25.84 -5.25 2.33
N GLN A 28 -27.15 -4.99 2.40
CA GLN A 28 -27.77 -3.84 1.71
C GLN A 28 -27.11 -2.51 2.08
N LYS A 29 -26.73 -2.34 3.36
CA LYS A 29 -26.01 -1.15 3.84
C LYS A 29 -24.70 -0.95 3.07
N THR A 30 -23.87 -1.99 2.93
CA THR A 30 -22.60 -1.90 2.21
C THR A 30 -22.79 -1.52 0.74
N PHE A 31 -23.83 -2.05 0.08
CA PHE A 31 -24.15 -1.65 -1.29
C PHE A 31 -24.59 -0.18 -1.39
N ILE A 32 -25.53 0.26 -0.54
CA ILE A 32 -26.04 1.64 -0.51
C ILE A 32 -24.90 2.63 -0.27
N LEU A 33 -24.04 2.37 0.73
CA LEU A 33 -22.90 3.22 1.05
C LEU A 33 -21.89 3.29 -0.10
N SER A 34 -21.63 2.16 -0.77
CA SER A 34 -20.71 2.11 -1.91
C SER A 34 -21.24 2.91 -3.10
N LEU A 35 -22.53 2.80 -3.40
CA LEU A 35 -23.15 3.55 -4.49
C LEU A 35 -23.21 5.06 -4.18
N ALA A 36 -23.59 5.43 -2.96
CA ALA A 36 -23.62 6.82 -2.53
C ALA A 36 -22.21 7.46 -2.52
N GLU A 37 -21.18 6.70 -2.19
CA GLU A 37 -19.78 7.13 -2.30
C GLU A 37 -19.38 7.42 -3.76
N LEU A 38 -19.79 6.56 -4.70
CA LEU A 38 -19.53 6.78 -6.13
C LEU A 38 -20.25 8.04 -6.64
N LYS A 39 -21.52 8.25 -6.25
CA LYS A 39 -22.28 9.47 -6.56
C LYS A 39 -21.56 10.72 -6.03
N LYS A 40 -21.14 10.72 -4.75
CA LYS A 40 -20.40 11.85 -4.15
C LYS A 40 -19.10 12.17 -4.89
N ARG A 41 -18.43 11.16 -5.44
CA ARG A 41 -17.17 11.31 -6.18
C ARG A 41 -17.38 11.74 -7.64
N ASN A 42 -18.62 12.04 -8.06
CA ASN A 42 -18.98 12.36 -9.44
C ASN A 42 -18.52 11.29 -10.43
N VAL A 43 -18.53 10.02 -10.02
CA VAL A 43 -18.23 8.91 -10.90
C VAL A 43 -19.41 8.75 -11.87
N PRO A 44 -19.17 8.73 -13.20
CA PRO A 44 -20.25 8.59 -14.17
C PRO A 44 -20.94 7.24 -13.99
N VAL A 45 -22.26 7.30 -13.79
CA VAL A 45 -23.13 6.12 -13.80
C VAL A 45 -23.31 5.71 -15.27
N ASN A 46 -22.84 4.51 -15.61
CA ASN A 46 -22.99 3.94 -16.95
C ASN A 46 -24.08 2.86 -16.94
N GLU A 47 -24.44 2.35 -18.11
CA GLU A 47 -25.49 1.31 -18.28
C GLU A 47 -25.28 0.09 -17.37
N GLN A 48 -24.02 -0.29 -17.10
CA GLN A 48 -23.71 -1.40 -16.20
C GLN A 48 -24.10 -1.09 -14.75
N ILE A 49 -23.75 0.10 -14.26
CA ILE A 49 -24.13 0.55 -12.91
C ILE A 49 -25.65 0.71 -12.82
N GLU A 50 -26.31 1.25 -13.85
CA GLU A 50 -27.77 1.36 -13.90
C GLU A 50 -28.46 -0.01 -13.82
N SER A 51 -27.95 -1.00 -14.55
CA SER A 51 -28.43 -2.38 -14.48
C SER A 51 -28.30 -2.95 -13.07
N LEU A 52 -27.18 -2.71 -12.38
CA LEU A 52 -26.97 -3.18 -11.01
C LEU A 52 -27.90 -2.50 -10.01
N ILE A 53 -28.13 -1.19 -10.15
CA ILE A 53 -29.09 -0.43 -9.34
C ILE A 53 -30.50 -0.98 -9.56
N SER A 54 -30.88 -1.24 -10.82
CA SER A 54 -32.18 -1.82 -11.18
C SER A 54 -32.36 -3.20 -10.57
N ASP A 55 -31.38 -4.09 -10.71
CA ASP A 55 -31.44 -5.45 -10.14
C ASP A 55 -31.56 -5.43 -8.61
N PHE A 56 -30.80 -4.54 -7.95
CA PHE A 56 -30.89 -4.33 -6.50
C PHE A 56 -32.28 -3.81 -6.09
N SER A 57 -32.80 -2.82 -6.81
CA SER A 57 -34.12 -2.22 -6.58
C SER A 57 -35.24 -3.23 -6.75
N GLN A 58 -35.19 -4.07 -7.79
CA GLN A 58 -36.15 -5.15 -8.00
C GLN A 58 -36.09 -6.20 -6.88
N ASN A 59 -34.89 -6.55 -6.41
CA ASN A 59 -34.73 -7.50 -5.31
C ASN A 59 -35.25 -6.96 -3.98
N ALA A 60 -35.05 -5.68 -3.72
CA ALA A 60 -35.55 -5.00 -2.53
C ALA A 60 -37.06 -4.66 -2.60
N GLY A 61 -37.66 -4.75 -3.78
CA GLY A 61 -39.08 -4.46 -4.00
C GLY A 61 -39.46 -2.98 -3.93
N LYS A 62 -38.47 -2.08 -3.98
CA LYS A 62 -38.64 -0.62 -3.91
C LYS A 62 -37.63 0.12 -4.80
N PRO A 63 -37.93 1.32 -5.30
CA PRO A 63 -36.95 2.16 -6.01
C PRO A 63 -35.71 2.42 -5.16
N TYR A 64 -34.52 2.40 -5.78
CA TYR A 64 -33.25 2.65 -5.06
C TYR A 64 -33.26 3.99 -4.33
N GLU A 65 -33.85 5.04 -4.91
CA GLU A 65 -33.95 6.38 -4.31
C GLU A 65 -34.74 6.37 -2.99
N GLU A 66 -35.78 5.54 -2.91
CA GLU A 66 -36.56 5.36 -1.69
C GLU A 66 -35.76 4.59 -0.63
N ILE A 67 -35.04 3.55 -1.03
CA ILE A 67 -34.17 2.74 -0.16
C ILE A 67 -33.03 3.59 0.42
N GLU A 68 -32.36 4.38 -0.43
CA GLU A 68 -31.26 5.27 -0.07
C GLU A 68 -31.74 6.32 0.94
N LYS A 69 -32.90 6.92 0.70
CA LYS A 69 -33.51 7.89 1.59
C LYS A 69 -33.90 7.27 2.94
N GLU A 70 -34.62 6.15 2.92
CA GLU A 70 -35.04 5.41 4.13
C GLU A 70 -33.82 5.00 4.97
N PHE A 71 -32.74 4.55 4.31
CA PHE A 71 -31.48 4.21 4.97
C PHE A 71 -30.88 5.41 5.71
N PHE A 72 -30.71 6.56 5.07
CA PHE A 72 -30.10 7.72 5.72
C PHE A 72 -31.00 8.28 6.83
N GLU A 73 -32.30 8.40 6.60
CA GLU A 73 -33.27 8.87 7.60
C GLU A 73 -33.28 7.99 8.85
N THR A 74 -33.29 6.65 8.67
CA THR A 74 -33.23 5.69 9.78
C THR A 74 -31.92 5.81 10.58
N ASN A 75 -30.84 6.23 9.93
CA ASN A 75 -29.54 6.43 10.57
C ASN A 75 -29.32 7.87 11.06
N GLY A 76 -30.36 8.72 11.06
CA GLY A 76 -30.28 10.10 11.55
C GLY A 76 -29.50 11.05 10.64
N ALA A 77 -29.18 10.65 9.41
CA ALA A 77 -28.46 11.45 8.43
C ALA A 77 -29.39 11.89 7.29
N LYS A 78 -29.18 13.08 6.72
CA LYS A 78 -29.92 13.52 5.52
C LYS A 78 -29.31 12.97 4.24
N ASP A 79 -28.00 12.75 4.23
CA ASP A 79 -27.27 12.27 3.08
C ASP A 79 -26.01 11.48 3.48
N TYR A 80 -25.33 10.96 2.48
CA TYR A 80 -24.07 10.23 2.65
C TYR A 80 -22.96 11.07 3.31
N ALA A 81 -22.90 12.38 3.06
CA ALA A 81 -21.86 13.22 3.65
C ALA A 81 -22.08 13.40 5.15
N GLU A 82 -23.32 13.66 5.57
CA GLU A 82 -23.71 13.74 6.99
C GLU A 82 -23.49 12.37 7.67
N TYR A 83 -23.96 11.28 7.06
CA TYR A 83 -23.78 9.92 7.56
C TYR A 83 -22.31 9.58 7.82
N VAL A 84 -21.44 9.85 6.84
CA VAL A 84 -20.00 9.63 6.99
C VAL A 84 -19.41 10.58 8.03
N SER A 85 -19.81 11.84 8.09
CA SER A 85 -19.25 12.78 9.08
C SER A 85 -19.56 12.36 10.52
N GLU A 86 -20.73 11.78 10.77
CA GLU A 86 -21.15 11.33 12.10
C GLU A 86 -20.55 9.97 12.46
N ASN A 87 -20.53 9.04 11.52
CA ASN A 87 -20.05 7.66 11.75
C ASN A 87 -18.54 7.51 11.57
N THR A 88 -17.88 8.48 10.94
CA THR A 88 -16.43 8.49 10.69
C THR A 88 -15.76 9.62 11.46
N LYS A 89 -16.35 10.04 12.60
CA LYS A 89 -15.60 10.76 13.63
C LYS A 89 -14.44 9.86 14.05
N VAL A 90 -13.35 9.95 13.31
CA VAL A 90 -12.03 9.49 13.76
C VAL A 90 -11.89 10.23 15.08
N PRO A 91 -11.87 9.52 16.22
CA PRO A 91 -11.73 10.20 17.49
C PRO A 91 -10.51 11.10 17.35
N GLU A 92 -10.73 12.40 17.55
CA GLU A 92 -9.63 13.35 17.53
C GLU A 92 -8.67 12.85 18.59
N LYS A 93 -7.52 12.32 18.15
CA LYS A 93 -6.56 11.70 19.05
C LYS A 93 -6.26 12.71 20.15
N THR A 94 -6.42 12.27 21.40
CA THR A 94 -6.12 13.14 22.54
C THR A 94 -4.67 13.60 22.44
N ASP A 95 -4.34 14.75 23.05
CA ASP A 95 -2.97 15.27 22.98
C ASP A 95 -1.96 14.25 23.54
N ASP A 96 -2.37 13.44 24.51
CA ASP A 96 -1.60 12.32 25.06
C ASP A 96 -1.36 11.19 24.03
N GLU A 97 -2.38 10.82 23.24
CA GLU A 97 -2.25 9.82 22.18
C GLU A 97 -1.37 10.30 21.03
N LYS A 98 -1.46 11.59 20.65
CA LYS A 98 -0.58 12.21 19.66
C LYS A 98 0.87 12.15 20.15
N LEU A 99 1.11 12.51 21.40
CA LEU A 99 2.43 12.47 22.04
C LEU A 99 2.98 11.04 22.06
N TYR A 100 2.17 10.06 22.44
CA TYR A 100 2.57 8.65 22.45
C TYR A 100 2.96 8.13 21.05
N LEU A 101 2.19 8.50 20.02
CA LEU A 101 2.51 8.12 18.64
C LEU A 101 3.79 8.78 18.13
N GLU A 102 4.05 10.02 18.52
CA GLU A 102 5.30 10.69 18.18
C GLU A 102 6.49 10.01 18.85
N GLN A 103 6.35 9.60 20.12
CA GLN A 103 7.35 8.80 20.82
C GLN A 103 7.61 7.47 20.12
N LEU A 104 6.56 6.74 19.73
CA LEU A 104 6.70 5.49 18.97
C LEU A 104 7.41 5.68 17.64
N ARG A 105 7.13 6.78 16.92
CA ARG A 105 7.86 7.11 15.68
C ARG A 105 9.33 7.36 15.95
N ARG A 106 9.66 8.14 16.98
CA ARG A 106 11.07 8.41 17.36
C ARG A 106 11.81 7.13 17.73
N LEU A 107 11.17 6.24 18.50
CA LEU A 107 11.75 4.94 18.85
C LEU A 107 12.00 4.07 17.61
N ARG A 108 11.05 4.04 16.66
CA ARG A 108 11.22 3.28 15.42
C ARG A 108 12.37 3.81 14.57
N ILE A 109 12.49 5.14 14.43
CA ILE A 109 13.57 5.76 13.66
C ILE A 109 14.92 5.43 14.31
N ALA A 110 15.03 5.58 15.63
CA ALA A 110 16.25 5.23 16.35
C ALA A 110 16.63 3.74 16.20
N GLN A 111 15.65 2.83 16.18
CA GLN A 111 15.91 1.41 15.94
C GLN A 111 16.39 1.14 14.51
N ILE A 112 15.80 1.79 13.51
CA ILE A 112 16.22 1.67 12.10
C ILE A 112 17.66 2.16 11.96
N GLU A 113 18.00 3.34 12.49
CA GLU A 113 19.36 3.88 12.45
C GLU A 113 20.37 2.95 13.10
N GLN A 114 20.05 2.37 14.27
CA GLN A 114 20.93 1.40 14.93
C GLN A 114 21.13 0.12 14.10
N GLN A 115 20.08 -0.37 13.44
CA GLN A 115 20.18 -1.54 12.57
C GLN A 115 20.99 -1.24 11.31
N GLU A 116 20.79 -0.07 10.70
CA GLU A 116 21.54 0.38 9.53
C GLU A 116 23.02 0.52 9.84
N GLN A 117 23.38 1.10 11.00
CA GLN A 117 24.78 1.18 11.44
C GLN A 117 25.41 -0.21 11.66
N LYS A 118 24.68 -1.16 12.25
CA LYS A 118 25.18 -2.52 12.44
C LYS A 118 25.36 -3.25 11.10
N GLN A 119 24.42 -3.09 10.17
CA GLN A 119 24.51 -3.65 8.83
C GLN A 119 25.65 -3.03 8.03
N ALA A 120 25.85 -1.71 8.12
CA ALA A 120 26.95 -1.02 7.45
C ALA A 120 28.32 -1.57 7.90
N LYS A 121 28.51 -1.77 9.22
CA LYS A 121 29.75 -2.38 9.76
C LYS A 121 29.99 -3.79 9.22
N ASN A 122 28.93 -4.61 9.14
CA ASN A 122 29.03 -5.96 8.60
C ASN A 122 29.32 -5.95 7.09
N ASP A 123 28.68 -5.07 6.32
CA ASP A 123 28.90 -4.93 4.88
C ASP A 123 30.34 -4.50 4.56
N VAL A 124 30.95 -3.63 5.37
CA VAL A 124 32.38 -3.28 5.24
C VAL A 124 33.29 -4.48 5.57
N LEU A 125 33.03 -5.20 6.67
CA LEU A 125 33.87 -6.35 7.07
C LEU A 125 33.80 -7.51 6.07
N TYR A 126 32.59 -7.97 5.74
CA TYR A 126 32.41 -9.11 4.82
C TYR A 126 32.71 -8.73 3.38
N GLY A 127 32.28 -7.54 2.92
CA GLY A 127 32.58 -7.05 1.58
C GLY A 127 34.10 -6.89 1.38
N GLY A 128 34.79 -6.30 2.36
CA GLY A 128 36.24 -6.14 2.33
C GLY A 128 36.99 -7.47 2.32
N LEU A 129 36.53 -8.46 3.10
CA LEU A 129 37.12 -9.80 3.13
C LEU A 129 36.94 -10.53 1.80
N TRP A 130 35.73 -10.50 1.22
CA TRP A 130 35.45 -11.10 -0.09
C TRP A 130 36.23 -10.42 -1.23
N PHE A 131 36.33 -9.09 -1.19
CA PHE A 131 37.08 -8.32 -2.16
C PHE A 131 38.58 -8.62 -2.09
N ALA A 132 39.17 -8.56 -0.90
CA ALA A 132 40.58 -8.85 -0.69
C ALA A 132 40.93 -10.31 -1.02
N GLY A 133 40.09 -11.26 -0.59
CA GLY A 133 40.25 -12.68 -0.93
C GLY A 133 40.16 -12.93 -2.44
N GLY A 134 39.17 -12.33 -3.11
CA GLY A 134 39.01 -12.42 -4.56
C GLY A 134 40.19 -11.82 -5.34
N LEU A 135 40.75 -10.70 -4.87
CA LEU A 135 41.93 -10.09 -5.46
C LEU A 135 43.17 -10.98 -5.32
N ILE A 136 43.42 -11.53 -4.14
CA ILE A 136 44.57 -12.43 -3.90
C ILE A 136 44.49 -13.66 -4.80
N VAL A 137 43.32 -14.31 -4.87
CA VAL A 137 43.11 -15.48 -5.74
C VAL A 137 43.33 -15.11 -7.20
N THR A 138 42.82 -13.96 -7.64
CA THR A 138 42.98 -13.49 -9.02
C THR A 138 44.45 -13.23 -9.36
N ILE A 139 45.22 -12.57 -8.47
CA ILE A 139 46.64 -12.27 -8.68
C ILE A 139 47.46 -13.57 -8.75
N VAL A 140 47.25 -14.49 -7.80
CA VAL A 140 47.97 -15.77 -7.76
C VAL A 140 47.63 -16.65 -8.97
N SER A 141 46.36 -16.65 -9.40
CA SER A 141 45.93 -17.43 -10.57
C SER A 141 46.51 -16.86 -11.87
N LEU A 142 46.61 -15.53 -11.99
CA LEU A 142 47.20 -14.87 -13.15
C LEU A 142 48.73 -15.09 -13.22
N SER A 143 49.42 -15.12 -12.07
CA SER A 143 50.88 -15.35 -12.02
C SER A 143 51.30 -16.78 -12.34
N ASN A 144 50.39 -17.77 -12.20
CA ASN A 144 50.69 -19.19 -12.44
C ASN A 144 50.55 -19.62 -13.92
N GLY A 145 50.37 -18.68 -14.85
CA GLY A 145 50.61 -18.86 -16.29
C GLY A 145 49.64 -19.77 -17.07
N ASN A 146 48.68 -20.42 -16.41
CA ASN A 146 47.74 -21.36 -17.05
C ASN A 146 46.32 -20.77 -17.00
N GLY A 147 46.00 -19.86 -17.93
CA GLY A 147 44.63 -19.32 -18.13
C GLY A 147 43.93 -18.91 -16.82
N GLY A 148 44.43 -17.87 -16.16
CA GLY A 148 44.04 -17.49 -14.80
C GLY A 148 42.52 -17.41 -14.57
N ILE A 149 42.06 -18.02 -13.48
CA ILE A 149 40.70 -17.91 -12.98
C ILE A 149 40.59 -16.58 -12.25
N ILE A 150 39.90 -15.63 -12.88
CA ILE A 150 39.55 -14.37 -12.23
C ILE A 150 38.30 -14.62 -11.39
N ALA A 151 38.40 -14.38 -10.09
CA ALA A 151 37.28 -14.54 -9.16
C ALA A 151 36.30 -13.36 -9.29
N TYR A 152 35.78 -13.11 -10.50
CA TYR A 152 34.92 -11.98 -10.85
C TYR A 152 33.76 -11.82 -9.87
N GLY A 153 33.14 -12.93 -9.44
CA GLY A 153 32.07 -12.93 -8.45
C GLY A 153 32.52 -12.33 -7.11
N ALA A 154 33.63 -12.82 -6.53
CA ALA A 154 34.12 -12.36 -5.24
C ALA A 154 34.61 -10.89 -5.27
N VAL A 155 35.27 -10.49 -6.36
CA VAL A 155 35.81 -9.13 -6.52
C VAL A 155 34.69 -8.12 -6.76
N ILE A 156 33.73 -8.40 -7.65
CA ILE A 156 32.65 -7.46 -7.95
C ILE A 156 31.64 -7.41 -6.80
N PHE A 157 31.21 -8.57 -6.29
CA PHE A 157 30.24 -8.63 -5.20
C PHE A 157 30.82 -8.07 -3.89
N GLY A 158 32.04 -8.48 -3.53
CA GLY A 158 32.74 -7.97 -2.35
C GLY A 158 33.01 -6.47 -2.44
N GLY A 159 33.44 -5.99 -3.61
CA GLY A 159 33.66 -4.56 -3.86
C GLY A 159 32.38 -3.73 -3.69
N ILE A 160 31.28 -4.13 -4.34
CA ILE A 160 29.98 -3.42 -4.21
C ILE A 160 29.52 -3.40 -2.75
N GLN A 161 29.60 -4.53 -2.04
CA GLN A 161 29.18 -4.62 -0.65
C GLN A 161 30.06 -3.74 0.28
N PHE A 162 31.38 -3.72 0.04
CA PHE A 162 32.33 -2.90 0.79
C PHE A 162 32.08 -1.40 0.61
N PHE A 163 32.00 -0.92 -0.64
CA PHE A 163 31.76 0.49 -0.92
C PHE A 163 30.37 0.95 -0.46
N ARG A 164 29.35 0.09 -0.56
CA ARG A 164 28.02 0.38 -0.02
C ARG A 164 28.02 0.51 1.50
N GLY A 165 28.79 -0.33 2.19
CA GLY A 165 28.98 -0.23 3.64
C GLY A 165 29.71 1.06 4.04
N LEU A 166 30.75 1.45 3.31
CA LEU A 166 31.49 2.70 3.55
C LEU A 166 30.61 3.94 3.36
N SER A 167 29.85 4.04 2.27
CA SER A 167 28.96 5.18 2.03
C SER A 167 27.81 5.29 3.02
N LYS A 168 27.44 4.20 3.69
CA LYS A 168 26.42 4.19 4.76
C LYS A 168 27.00 4.40 6.16
N SER A 169 28.32 4.25 6.33
CA SER A 169 29.01 4.37 7.61
C SER A 169 29.70 5.72 7.82
N LEU A 170 29.81 6.54 6.77
CA LEU A 170 30.48 7.84 6.73
C LEU A 170 29.43 8.95 6.84
#